data_AF-A0A956P2J6-F1
#
_entry.id   AF-A0A956P2J6-F1
#
_cell.length_a   1.000
_cell.length_b   1.000
_cell.length_c   1.000
_cell.angle_alpha   90.00
_cell.angle_beta   90.00
_cell.angle_gamma   90.00
#
_symmetry.space_group_name_H-M   'P 1'
#
loop_
_entity.id
_entity.type
_entity.pdbx_description
1 polymer ?
#
loop_
_entity_poly.entity_id
_entity_poly.type
_entity_poly.pdbx_seq_one_letter_code
_entity_poly.pdbx_strand_id
1 'polypeptide(L)'
;MVATCLHCSKSLGGNDVLETLPIGRRIAFDAAQGRLWVVCRHCARWNLVPFDTRLETIDAAERLFRDTRTRYSTDNIGLARVPEGLELVRIGAALRPEFAAWRYGDSFGRRRRRAVLGMGAGVAALVGIAYGLPLVGVGGMGALTVFNYLNFARIFTGPAVRVPMPDAAPVALS
;
A
#
# COMPACT_ATOMS: atom_id res chain seq x y z
N MET A 1 22.48 5.99 11.70
CA MET A 1 21.09 5.59 11.38
C MET A 1 20.76 6.03 9.95
N VAL A 2 20.03 5.22 9.15
CA VAL A 2 19.70 5.57 7.76
C VAL A 2 18.39 6.37 7.73
N ALA A 3 18.47 7.67 7.41
CA ALA A 3 17.31 8.58 7.41
C ALA A 3 16.59 8.68 6.04
N THR A 4 17.13 8.04 5.00
CA THR A 4 16.59 8.02 3.65
C THR A 4 16.13 6.63 3.25
N CYS A 5 15.14 6.53 2.37
CA CYS A 5 14.66 5.24 1.91
C CYS A 5 15.66 4.56 0.97
N LEU A 6 15.99 3.30 1.24
CA LEU A 6 16.89 2.47 0.44
C LEU A 6 16.38 2.20 -0.99
N HIS A 7 15.11 2.49 -1.28
CA HIS A 7 14.47 2.20 -2.57
C HIS A 7 14.17 3.43 -3.42
N CYS A 8 13.93 4.58 -2.80
CA CYS A 8 13.56 5.81 -3.53
C CYS A 8 14.38 7.04 -3.12
N SER A 9 15.33 6.86 -2.20
CA SER A 9 16.24 7.88 -1.68
C SER A 9 15.58 9.10 -1.00
N LYS A 10 14.24 9.13 -0.91
CA LYS A 10 13.50 10.18 -0.20
C LYS A 10 13.66 10.05 1.31
N SER A 11 13.58 11.18 2.01
CA SER A 11 13.59 11.23 3.47
C SER A 11 12.48 10.35 4.06
N LEU A 12 12.81 9.63 5.13
CA LEU A 12 11.87 8.84 5.92
C LEU A 12 11.08 9.73 6.92
N GLY A 13 11.49 10.98 7.10
CA GLY A 13 11.01 11.89 8.14
C GLY A 13 11.61 11.56 9.51
N GLY A 14 11.45 12.48 10.45
CA GLY A 14 11.78 12.26 11.87
C GLY A 14 10.54 12.04 12.72
N ASN A 15 10.68 11.45 13.90
CA ASN A 15 9.66 11.40 14.94
C ASN A 15 10.34 11.62 16.31
N ASP A 16 9.61 12.23 17.24
CA ASP A 16 10.11 12.53 18.58
C ASP A 16 9.46 11.62 19.64
N VAL A 17 8.77 10.57 19.18
CA VAL A 17 7.97 9.66 20.02
C VAL A 17 8.78 8.43 20.43
N LEU A 18 9.63 7.92 19.54
CA LEU A 18 10.53 6.80 19.83
C LEU A 18 11.95 7.33 19.98
N GLU A 19 12.40 7.47 21.23
CA GLU A 19 13.71 8.04 21.58
C GLU A 19 14.89 7.35 20.89
N THR A 20 14.84 6.02 20.84
CA THR A 20 15.90 5.16 20.28
C THR A 20 15.80 4.97 18.77
N LEU A 21 14.73 5.50 18.14
CA LEU A 21 14.51 5.51 16.70
C LEU A 21 13.83 6.82 16.26
N PRO A 22 14.57 7.95 16.21
CA PRO A 22 14.02 9.27 15.87
C PRO A 22 13.79 9.46 14.36
N ILE A 23 13.60 8.36 13.60
CA ILE A 23 13.40 8.36 12.16
C ILE A 23 12.15 7.57 11.77
N GLY A 24 11.49 8.01 10.71
CA GLY A 24 10.26 7.38 10.21
C GLY A 24 9.01 7.92 10.89
N ARG A 25 7.97 8.16 10.10
CA ARG A 25 6.60 8.49 10.59
C ARG A 25 5.63 7.31 10.51
N ARG A 26 6.05 6.20 9.91
CA ARG A 26 5.31 4.94 9.87
C ARG A 26 6.27 3.80 10.17
N ILE A 27 6.01 3.07 11.24
CA ILE A 27 6.89 2.04 11.77
C ILE A 27 6.11 0.74 11.84
N ALA A 28 6.71 -0.32 11.34
CA ALA A 28 6.17 -1.67 11.46
C ALA A 28 7.08 -2.48 12.37
N PHE A 29 6.51 -3.29 13.25
CA PHE A 29 7.28 -4.10 14.18
C PHE A 29 6.62 -5.45 14.43
N ASP A 30 7.45 -6.44 14.71
CA ASP A 30 7.08 -7.79 15.12
C ASP A 30 7.77 -8.06 16.46
N ALA A 31 6.99 -8.00 17.53
CA ALA A 31 7.49 -8.17 18.89
C ALA A 31 7.94 -9.61 19.16
N ALA A 32 7.29 -10.60 18.56
CA ALA A 32 7.61 -12.00 18.77
C ALA A 32 8.92 -12.40 18.08
N GLN A 33 9.22 -11.79 16.93
CA GLN A 33 10.41 -12.09 16.13
C GLN A 33 11.53 -11.05 16.24
N GLY A 34 11.34 -9.99 17.04
CA GLY A 34 12.34 -8.92 17.22
C GLY A 34 12.65 -8.19 15.91
N ARG A 35 11.66 -7.97 15.05
CA ARG A 35 11.85 -7.30 13.75
C ARG A 35 11.24 -5.91 13.77
N LEU A 36 11.94 -4.96 13.14
CA LEU A 36 11.55 -3.55 13.12
C LEU A 36 11.88 -2.96 11.77
N TRP A 37 10.92 -2.22 11.22
CA TRP A 37 11.03 -1.59 9.92
C TRP A 37 10.47 -0.17 9.95
N VAL A 38 11.13 0.72 9.21
CA VAL A 38 10.54 2.01 8.84
C VAL A 38 9.90 1.89 7.47
N VAL A 39 8.60 2.15 7.40
CA VAL A 39 7.83 2.11 6.15
C VAL A 39 7.86 3.50 5.51
N CYS A 40 8.45 3.60 4.32
CA CYS A 40 8.54 4.87 3.61
C CYS A 40 7.16 5.35 3.16
N ARG A 41 6.73 6.56 3.54
CA ARG A 41 5.43 7.12 3.14
C ARG A 41 5.33 7.46 1.65
N HIS A 42 6.47 7.57 0.95
CA HIS A 42 6.49 7.89 -0.48
C HIS A 42 6.31 6.66 -1.37
N CYS A 43 7.03 5.57 -1.10
CA CYS A 43 7.01 4.36 -1.92
C CYS A 43 6.38 3.14 -1.23
N ALA A 44 5.98 3.25 0.04
CA ALA A 44 5.52 2.16 0.92
C ALA A 44 6.46 0.95 1.03
N ARG A 45 7.73 1.12 0.67
CA ARG A 45 8.74 0.07 0.88
C ARG A 45 9.22 0.11 2.33
N TRP A 46 9.53 -1.07 2.84
CA TRP A 46 9.94 -1.29 4.22
C TRP A 46 11.46 -1.29 4.27
N ASN A 47 12.03 -0.43 5.10
CA ASN A 47 13.47 -0.31 5.30
C ASN A 47 13.81 -0.99 6.62
N LEU A 48 14.76 -1.92 6.62
CA LEU A 48 15.22 -2.54 7.85
C LEU A 48 15.93 -1.52 8.73
N VAL A 49 15.61 -1.55 10.02
CA VAL A 49 16.32 -0.78 11.05
C VAL A 49 17.52 -1.61 11.53
N PRO A 50 18.72 -1.04 11.71
CA PRO A 50 19.87 -1.72 12.32
C PRO A 50 19.55 -2.35 13.68
N PHE A 51 20.36 -3.31 14.12
CA PHE A 51 20.04 -4.17 15.26
C PHE A 51 20.24 -3.48 16.63
N ASP A 52 21.18 -2.54 16.74
CA ASP A 52 21.69 -2.04 18.03
C ASP A 52 20.63 -1.43 18.96
N THR A 53 19.61 -0.73 18.43
CA THR A 53 18.55 -0.07 19.23
C THR A 53 17.18 -0.75 19.13
N ARG A 54 17.13 -1.97 18.58
CA ARG A 54 15.87 -2.55 18.10
C ARG A 54 14.91 -2.97 19.22
N LEU A 55 15.42 -3.61 20.28
CA LEU A 55 14.58 -4.20 21.33
C LEU A 55 13.86 -3.13 22.14
N GLU A 56 14.58 -2.11 22.62
CA GLU A 56 14.00 -0.98 23.35
C GLU A 56 12.95 -0.23 22.53
N THR A 57 13.22 -0.04 21.23
CA THR A 57 12.26 0.58 20.32
C THR A 57 10.98 -0.25 20.19
N ILE A 58 11.11 -1.58 20.09
CA ILE A 58 9.97 -2.50 19.99
C ILE A 58 9.13 -2.45 21.26
N ASP A 59 9.74 -2.47 22.44
CA ASP A 59 9.02 -2.39 23.71
C ASP A 59 8.27 -1.06 23.85
N ALA A 60 8.92 0.07 23.50
CA ALA A 60 8.28 1.37 23.49
C ALA A 60 7.10 1.41 22.49
N ALA A 61 7.29 0.89 21.28
CA ALA A 61 6.24 0.81 20.26
C ALA A 61 5.06 -0.09 20.69
N GLU A 62 5.31 -1.21 21.37
CA GLU A 62 4.27 -2.10 21.88
C GLU A 62 3.45 -1.42 22.98
N ARG A 63 4.10 -0.68 23.91
CA ARG A 63 3.40 0.12 24.93
C ARG A 63 2.52 1.18 24.28
N LEU A 64 3.09 1.98 23.39
CA LEU A 64 2.34 3.02 22.65
C LEU A 64 1.17 2.45 21.87
N PHE A 65 1.35 1.29 21.22
CA PHE A 65 0.28 0.62 20.48
C PHE A 65 -0.88 0.22 21.39
N ARG A 66 -0.61 -0.32 22.59
CA ARG A 66 -1.63 -0.71 23.57
C ARG A 66 -2.38 0.50 24.14
N ASP A 67 -1.65 1.57 24.41
CA ASP A 67 -2.20 2.80 25.01
C ASP A 67 -3.01 3.61 23.99
N THR A 68 -2.69 3.49 22.70
CA THR A 68 -3.39 4.21 21.63
C THR A 68 -4.82 3.70 21.47
N ARG A 69 -5.78 4.63 21.62
CA ARG A 69 -7.22 4.36 21.43
C ARG A 69 -7.61 4.27 19.95
N THR A 70 -6.96 5.05 19.08
CA THR A 70 -7.19 5.02 17.63
C THR A 70 -6.40 3.88 16.99
N ARG A 71 -6.92 2.66 17.18
CA ARG A 71 -6.35 1.44 16.60
C ARG A 71 -7.37 0.65 15.82
N TYR A 72 -6.92 0.04 14.72
CA TYR A 72 -7.65 -0.95 13.95
C TYR A 72 -6.83 -2.23 13.98
N SER A 73 -7.40 -3.36 14.40
CA SER A 73 -6.71 -4.64 14.42
C SER A 73 -7.54 -5.67 13.70
N THR A 74 -6.90 -6.43 12.82
CA THR A 74 -7.38 -7.74 12.38
C THR A 74 -6.88 -8.81 13.35
N ASP A 75 -6.99 -10.09 12.98
CA ASP A 75 -6.59 -11.22 13.83
C ASP A 75 -5.10 -11.16 14.21
N ASN A 76 -4.22 -10.74 13.30
CA ASN A 76 -2.78 -10.74 13.54
C ASN A 76 -2.06 -9.45 13.16
N ILE A 77 -2.72 -8.49 12.50
CA ILE A 77 -2.10 -7.20 12.13
C ILE A 77 -2.89 -6.05 12.75
N GLY A 78 -2.16 -5.20 13.48
CA GLY A 78 -2.69 -4.00 14.12
C GLY A 78 -2.14 -2.73 13.48
N LEU A 79 -2.97 -1.71 13.32
CA LEU A 79 -2.59 -0.35 12.96
C LEU A 79 -3.02 0.59 14.09
N ALA A 80 -2.12 1.41 14.58
CA ALA A 80 -2.42 2.47 15.52
C ALA A 80 -1.87 3.81 15.00
N ARG A 81 -2.59 4.91 15.26
CA ARG A 81 -2.08 6.26 15.02
C ARG A 81 -1.99 7.00 16.34
N VAL A 82 -0.76 7.28 16.75
CA VAL A 82 -0.42 8.00 17.97
C VAL A 82 -0.71 9.51 17.73
N PRO A 83 -1.18 10.29 18.73
CA PRO A 83 -1.58 11.69 18.55
C PRO A 83 -0.55 12.60 17.87
N GLU A 84 0.75 12.36 18.10
CA GLU A 84 1.87 13.11 17.53
C GLU A 84 2.11 12.79 16.03
N GLY A 85 1.23 11.97 15.43
CA GLY A 85 1.22 11.64 14.02
C GLY A 85 2.13 10.47 13.64
N LEU A 86 2.61 9.69 14.61
CA LEU A 86 3.32 8.43 14.36
C LEU A 86 2.31 7.32 14.05
N GLU A 87 2.53 6.61 12.94
CA GLU A 87 1.75 5.43 12.57
C GLU A 87 2.52 4.16 12.98
N LEU A 88 1.88 3.28 13.74
CA LEU A 88 2.42 2.01 14.19
C LEU A 88 1.68 0.84 13.53
N VAL A 89 2.42 -0.09 12.95
CA VAL A 89 1.91 -1.34 12.38
C VAL A 89 2.47 -2.50 13.20
N ARG A 90 1.64 -3.08 14.06
CA ARG A 90 1.98 -4.25 14.87
C ARG A 90 1.74 -5.52 14.07
N ILE A 91 2.75 -6.39 13.99
CA ILE A 91 2.71 -7.67 13.31
C ILE A 91 2.75 -8.78 14.36
N GLY A 92 1.71 -9.61 14.40
CA GLY A 92 1.63 -10.84 15.17
C GLY A 92 1.91 -12.06 14.29
N ALA A 93 1.26 -13.20 14.58
CA ALA A 93 1.39 -14.45 13.83
C ALA A 93 0.61 -14.41 12.49
N ALA A 94 0.80 -13.36 11.71
CA ALA A 94 -0.02 -13.08 10.54
C ALA A 94 0.12 -14.15 9.46
N LEU A 95 -1.03 -14.62 8.96
CA LEU A 95 -1.08 -15.50 7.81
C LEU A 95 -0.54 -14.78 6.58
N ARG A 96 0.07 -15.52 5.65
CA ARG A 96 0.66 -14.96 4.42
C ARG A 96 -0.30 -14.04 3.63
N PRO A 97 -1.61 -14.36 3.49
CA PRO A 97 -2.55 -13.49 2.79
C PRO A 97 -2.76 -12.15 3.49
N GLU A 98 -2.97 -12.18 4.81
CA GLU A 98 -3.16 -10.99 5.66
C GLU A 98 -1.91 -10.09 5.60
N PHE A 99 -0.73 -10.69 5.76
CA PHE A 99 0.54 -9.98 5.67
C PHE A 99 0.79 -9.35 4.29
N ALA A 100 0.49 -10.08 3.21
CA ALA A 100 0.64 -9.57 1.84
C ALA A 100 -0.30 -8.40 1.56
N ALA A 101 -1.56 -8.48 2.00
CA ALA A 101 -2.54 -7.41 1.82
C ALA A 101 -2.07 -6.11 2.49
N TRP A 102 -1.54 -6.18 3.71
CA TRP A 102 -1.03 -5.01 4.43
C TRP A 102 0.28 -4.48 3.84
N ARG A 103 1.24 -5.35 3.53
CA ARG A 103 2.55 -4.94 2.99
C ARG A 103 2.44 -4.32 1.61
N TYR A 104 1.58 -4.86 0.76
CA TYR A 104 1.49 -4.46 -0.66
C TYR A 104 0.25 -3.64 -1.00
N GLY A 105 -0.74 -3.53 -0.11
CA GLY A 105 -2.00 -2.82 -0.37
C GLY A 105 -1.82 -1.40 -0.90
N ASP A 106 -0.94 -0.60 -0.28
CA ASP A 106 -0.64 0.77 -0.75
C ASP A 106 0.03 0.78 -2.13
N SER A 107 0.85 -0.23 -2.43
CA SER A 107 1.55 -0.35 -3.72
C SER A 107 0.56 -0.73 -4.83
N PHE A 108 -0.32 -1.67 -4.54
CA PHE A 108 -1.42 -2.09 -5.39
C PHE A 108 -2.41 -0.95 -5.64
N GLY A 109 -2.84 -0.23 -4.60
CA GLY A 109 -3.71 0.93 -4.73
C GLY A 109 -3.11 2.02 -5.63
N ARG A 110 -1.81 2.34 -5.47
CA ARG A 110 -1.13 3.28 -6.38
C ARG A 110 -1.01 2.77 -7.80
N ARG A 111 -0.70 1.48 -8.00
CA ARG A 111 -0.65 0.87 -9.34
C ARG A 111 -2.02 0.93 -10.01
N ARG A 112 -3.07 0.54 -9.30
CA ARG A 112 -4.45 0.60 -9.75
C ARG A 112 -4.87 2.02 -10.10
N ARG A 113 -4.57 3.01 -9.25
CA ARG A 113 -4.86 4.42 -9.54
C ARG A 113 -4.18 4.89 -10.83
N ARG A 114 -2.89 4.55 -11.03
CA ARG A 114 -2.18 4.90 -12.27
C ARG A 114 -2.77 4.20 -13.49
N ALA A 115 -3.16 2.93 -13.37
CA ALA A 115 -3.81 2.18 -14.44
C ALA A 115 -5.15 2.82 -14.83
N VAL A 116 -6.01 3.12 -13.85
CA VAL A 116 -7.30 3.78 -14.06
C VAL A 116 -7.12 5.16 -14.70
N LEU A 117 -6.16 5.98 -14.23
CA LEU A 117 -5.88 7.29 -14.81
C LEU A 117 -5.35 7.20 -16.25
N GLY A 118 -4.41 6.28 -16.52
CA GLY A 118 -3.90 6.04 -17.87
C GLY A 118 -4.99 5.55 -18.82
N MET A 119 -5.89 4.68 -18.33
CA MET A 119 -7.05 4.20 -19.10
C MET A 119 -8.05 5.32 -19.40
N GLY A 120 -8.36 6.17 -18.41
CA GLY A 120 -9.24 7.33 -18.62
C GLY A 120 -8.71 8.26 -19.72
N ALA A 121 -7.40 8.51 -19.73
CA ALA A 121 -6.75 9.30 -20.78
C ALA A 121 -6.86 8.63 -22.16
N GLY A 122 -6.66 7.31 -22.25
CA GLY A 122 -6.78 6.55 -23.49
C GLY A 122 -8.20 6.55 -24.07
N VAL A 123 -9.23 6.34 -23.23
CA VAL A 123 -10.64 6.41 -23.67
C VAL A 123 -10.98 7.83 -24.16
N ALA A 124 -10.57 8.87 -23.43
CA ALA A 124 -10.84 10.25 -23.82
C ALA A 124 -10.24 10.59 -25.19
N ALA A 125 -9.01 10.14 -25.47
CA ALA A 125 -8.35 10.32 -26.75
C ALA A 125 -9.10 9.59 -27.90
N LEU A 126 -9.52 8.35 -27.68
CA LEU A 126 -10.27 7.57 -28.68
C LEU A 126 -11.65 8.16 -28.98
N VAL A 127 -12.37 8.63 -27.95
CA VAL A 127 -13.65 9.34 -28.13
C VAL A 127 -13.44 10.64 -28.91
N GLY A 128 -12.39 11.41 -28.59
CA GLY A 128 -12.04 12.62 -29.34
C GLY A 128 -11.77 12.35 -30.82
N ILE A 129 -11.09 11.25 -31.16
CA ILE A 129 -10.84 10.83 -32.55
C ILE A 129 -12.14 10.37 -33.23
N ALA A 130 -12.96 9.57 -32.55
CA ALA A 130 -14.19 9.00 -33.11
C ALA A 130 -15.28 10.05 -33.39
N TYR A 131 -15.38 11.09 -32.55
CA TYR A 131 -16.40 12.15 -32.69
C TYR A 131 -15.85 13.45 -33.30
N GLY A 132 -14.52 13.62 -33.41
CA GLY A 132 -13.88 14.79 -34.00
C GLY A 132 -13.70 14.74 -35.53
N LEU A 133 -13.80 13.56 -36.16
CA LEU A 133 -13.66 13.38 -37.62
C LEU A 133 -14.89 12.65 -38.20
N PRO A 134 -15.83 13.34 -38.89
CA PRO A 134 -17.05 12.73 -39.39
C PRO A 134 -16.78 12.10 -40.77
N LEU A 135 -16.02 11.01 -40.82
CA LEU A 135 -15.97 10.14 -41.99
C LEU A 135 -16.64 8.81 -41.62
N VAL A 136 -17.73 8.49 -42.33
CA VAL A 136 -18.76 7.49 -41.99
C VAL A 136 -18.23 6.04 -41.83
N GLY A 137 -16.96 5.76 -42.09
CA GLY A 137 -16.30 4.47 -41.76
C GLY A 137 -15.54 4.44 -40.43
N VAL A 138 -15.16 5.60 -39.89
CA VAL A 138 -14.35 5.72 -38.66
C VAL A 138 -15.20 5.52 -37.40
N GLY A 139 -16.47 5.89 -37.42
CA GLY A 139 -17.37 5.79 -36.25
C GLY A 139 -17.59 4.37 -35.75
N GLY A 140 -17.79 3.40 -36.66
CA GLY A 140 -17.96 1.98 -36.31
C GLY A 140 -16.67 1.33 -35.77
N MET A 141 -15.53 1.67 -36.38
CA MET A 141 -14.20 1.22 -35.92
C MET A 141 -13.80 1.90 -34.60
N GLY A 142 -14.22 3.15 -34.39
CA GLY A 142 -14.12 3.89 -33.14
C GLY A 142 -14.94 3.27 -32.01
N ALA A 143 -16.18 2.87 -32.27
CA ALA A 143 -17.01 2.19 -31.28
C ALA A 143 -16.45 0.82 -30.87
N LEU A 144 -15.94 0.04 -31.83
CA LEU A 144 -15.29 -1.26 -31.57
C LEU A 144 -13.96 -1.12 -30.80
N THR A 145 -13.18 -0.08 -31.08
CA THR A 145 -11.93 0.21 -30.34
C THR A 145 -12.22 0.69 -28.92
N VAL A 146 -13.21 1.56 -28.72
CA VAL A 146 -13.68 1.97 -27.39
C VAL A 146 -14.18 0.76 -26.60
N PHE A 147 -15.00 -0.11 -27.20
CA PHE A 147 -15.50 -1.32 -26.55
C PHE A 147 -14.36 -2.28 -26.16
N ASN A 148 -13.43 -2.57 -27.07
CA ASN A 148 -12.26 -3.41 -26.76
C ASN A 148 -11.39 -2.79 -25.67
N TYR A 149 -11.18 -1.48 -25.71
CA TYR A 149 -10.39 -0.77 -24.70
C TYR A 149 -11.05 -0.84 -23.32
N LEU A 150 -12.37 -0.66 -23.24
CA LEU A 150 -13.13 -0.83 -22.00
C LEU A 150 -13.09 -2.27 -21.49
N ASN A 151 -13.09 -3.26 -22.38
CA ASN A 151 -13.02 -4.67 -22.02
C ASN A 151 -11.62 -5.04 -21.49
N PHE A 152 -10.56 -4.61 -22.17
CA PHE A 152 -9.18 -4.71 -21.68
C PHE A 152 -9.01 -3.99 -20.34
N ALA A 153 -9.58 -2.80 -20.19
CA ALA A 153 -9.55 -2.06 -18.93
C ALA A 153 -10.20 -2.86 -17.79
N ARG A 154 -11.34 -3.51 -18.00
CA ARG A 154 -11.95 -4.41 -17.00
C ARG A 154 -11.04 -5.58 -16.63
N ILE A 155 -10.41 -6.22 -17.61
CA ILE A 155 -9.52 -7.37 -17.37
C ILE A 155 -8.27 -6.94 -16.58
N PHE A 156 -7.67 -5.80 -16.91
CA PHE A 156 -6.45 -5.32 -16.26
C PHE A 156 -6.67 -4.60 -14.91
N THR A 157 -7.89 -4.15 -14.61
CA THR A 157 -8.25 -3.54 -13.32
C THR A 157 -9.02 -4.47 -12.39
N GLY A 158 -9.41 -5.65 -12.89
CA GLY A 158 -9.97 -6.73 -12.09
C GLY A 158 -8.95 -7.31 -11.10
N PRO A 159 -9.41 -7.98 -10.04
CA PRO A 159 -8.51 -8.63 -9.09
C PRO A 159 -7.70 -9.73 -9.78
N ALA A 160 -6.37 -9.60 -9.77
CA ALA A 160 -5.46 -10.51 -10.45
C ALA A 160 -5.40 -11.88 -9.78
N VAL A 161 -5.59 -11.92 -8.45
CA VAL A 161 -5.57 -13.16 -7.66
C VAL A 161 -6.63 -13.07 -6.57
N ARG A 162 -7.47 -14.10 -6.47
CA ARG A 162 -8.27 -14.35 -5.27
C ARG A 162 -7.51 -15.35 -4.43
N VAL A 163 -7.14 -14.95 -3.22
CA VAL A 163 -6.44 -15.85 -2.29
C VAL A 163 -7.50 -16.60 -1.48
N PRO A 164 -7.58 -17.94 -1.59
CA PRO A 164 -8.48 -18.72 -0.74
C PRO A 164 -8.05 -18.58 0.71
N MET A 165 -9.03 -18.38 1.59
CA MET A 165 -8.82 -18.34 3.03
C MET A 165 -9.49 -19.55 3.69
N PRO A 166 -8.87 -20.15 4.73
CA PRO A 166 -9.45 -21.30 5.41
C PRO A 166 -10.83 -21.01 6.02
N ASP A 167 -10.98 -19.82 6.62
CA ASP A 167 -12.15 -19.47 7.45
C ASP A 167 -12.87 -18.19 6.99
N ALA A 168 -12.58 -17.69 5.79
CA ALA A 168 -13.16 -16.45 5.29
C ALA A 168 -13.39 -16.47 3.77
N ALA A 169 -14.32 -15.63 3.31
CA ALA A 169 -14.53 -15.41 1.89
C ALA A 169 -13.21 -14.96 1.21
N PRO A 170 -12.91 -15.46 0.00
CA PRO A 170 -11.64 -15.18 -0.66
C PRO A 170 -11.46 -13.68 -0.87
N VAL A 171 -10.34 -13.13 -0.37
CA VAL A 171 -10.01 -11.73 -0.57
C VAL A 171 -9.44 -11.54 -1.97
N ALA A 172 -10.07 -10.62 -2.69
CA ALA A 172 -9.67 -10.18 -4.00
C ALA A 172 -8.48 -9.22 -3.86
N LEU A 173 -7.28 -9.68 -4.25
CA LEU A 173 -6.10 -8.83 -4.35
C LEU A 173 -6.04 -8.26 -5.78
N SER A 174 -6.17 -6.94 -5.89
CA SER A 174 -6.04 -6.19 -7.16
C SER A 174 -4.64 -5.63 -7.35
#